data_AF-A0A967IHZ9-F1
#
_entry.id   AF-A0A967IHZ9-F1
#
_cell.length_a   1.000
_cell.length_b   1.000
_cell.length_c   1.000
_cell.angle_alpha   90.00
_cell.angle_beta   90.00
_cell.angle_gamma   90.00
#
_symmetry.space_group_name_H-M   'P 1'
#
loop_
_entity.id
_entity.type
_entity.pdbx_description
1 polymer ?
#
loop_
_entity_poly.entity_id
_entity_poly.type
_entity_poly.pdbx_seq_one_letter_code
_entity_poly.pdbx_strand_id
1 'polypeptide(L)' 'IALGIGTSQVRDALASQTLAMDPLKVRRIEVEGEPGPGVTAKDVILHIIRTLGVNGGVGYAYEYAGSVIDSMTMEER' A
#
# COMPACT_ATOMS: atom_id res chain seq x y z
N ILE A 1 -8.97 -1.67 -3.00
CA ILE A 1 -8.06 -2.72 -2.49
C ILE A 1 -7.57 -3.51 -3.69
N ALA A 2 -6.26 -3.74 -3.80
CA ALA A 2 -5.67 -4.57 -4.84
C ALA A 2 -4.80 -5.64 -4.17
N LEU A 3 -4.86 -6.88 -4.67
CA LEU A 3 -4.17 -8.03 -4.09
C LEU A 3 -3.49 -8.82 -5.23
N GLY A 4 -2.22 -9.15 -5.04
CA GLY A 4 -1.55 -10.13 -5.90
C GLY A 4 -1.98 -11.54 -5.49
N ILE A 5 -2.51 -12.31 -6.45
CA ILE A 5 -2.97 -13.68 -6.22
C ILE A 5 -2.33 -14.64 -7.22
N GLY A 6 -2.14 -15.90 -6.81
CA GLY A 6 -1.59 -16.93 -7.69
C GLY A 6 -2.57 -17.36 -8.77
N THR A 7 -2.07 -17.97 -9.86
CA THR A 7 -2.91 -18.43 -11.00
C THR A 7 -4.03 -19.39 -10.59
N SER A 8 -3.80 -20.25 -9.60
CA SER A 8 -4.84 -21.12 -9.04
C SER A 8 -5.96 -20.32 -8.37
N GLN A 9 -5.60 -19.30 -7.58
CA GLN A 9 -6.58 -18.41 -6.95
C GLN A 9 -7.34 -17.57 -7.99
N VAL A 10 -6.69 -17.18 -9.10
CA VAL A 10 -7.37 -16.49 -10.22
C VAL A 10 -8.48 -17.36 -10.80
N ARG A 11 -8.22 -18.64 -11.08
CA ARG A 11 -9.24 -19.58 -11.56
C ARG A 11 -10.42 -19.65 -10.58
N ASP A 12 -10.12 -19.80 -9.30
CA ASP A 12 -11.15 -19.95 -8.26
C ASP A 12 -11.97 -18.65 -8.10
N ALA A 13 -11.33 -17.49 -8.20
CA ALA A 13 -11.98 -16.18 -8.21
C ALA A 13 -12.87 -15.98 -9.44
N LEU A 14 -12.43 -16.38 -10.63
CA LEU A 14 -13.25 -16.29 -11.84
C LEU A 14 -14.47 -17.22 -11.77
N ALA A 15 -14.30 -18.43 -11.21
CA ALA A 15 -15.37 -19.41 -11.11
C ALA A 15 -16.41 -19.07 -10.02
N SER A 16 -15.96 -18.56 -8.87
CA SER A 16 -16.82 -18.38 -7.68
C SER A 16 -17.12 -16.92 -7.35
N GLN A 17 -16.40 -15.96 -7.95
CA GLN A 17 -16.39 -14.54 -7.55
C GLN A 17 -16.02 -14.34 -6.07
N THR A 18 -15.26 -15.27 -5.50
CA THR A 18 -14.79 -15.21 -4.10
C THR A 18 -13.31 -15.60 -4.01
N LEU A 19 -12.64 -15.10 -2.97
CA LEU A 19 -11.26 -15.43 -2.64
C LEU A 19 -11.16 -15.84 -1.18
N ALA A 20 -10.65 -17.04 -0.92
CA ALA A 20 -10.31 -17.47 0.43
C ALA A 20 -8.93 -16.90 0.82
N MET A 21 -8.88 -16.11 1.89
CA MET A 21 -7.65 -15.51 2.40
C MET A 21 -7.76 -15.26 3.91
N ASP A 22 -6.62 -15.32 4.60
CA ASP A 22 -6.54 -14.89 6.00
C ASP A 22 -6.74 -13.37 6.11
N PRO A 23 -7.38 -12.89 7.20
CA PRO A 23 -7.54 -11.47 7.43
C PRO A 23 -6.19 -10.78 7.61
N LEU A 24 -5.97 -9.71 6.85
CA LEU A 24 -4.79 -8.87 6.96
C LEU A 24 -4.91 -7.93 8.17
N LYS A 25 -3.79 -7.70 8.86
CA LYS A 25 -3.71 -6.62 9.86
C LYS A 25 -3.66 -5.28 9.13
N VAL A 26 -4.36 -4.26 9.62
CA VAL A 26 -4.27 -2.92 9.03
C VAL A 26 -3.13 -2.16 9.67
N ARG A 27 -2.26 -1.55 8.84
CA ARG A 27 -1.25 -0.60 9.27
C ARG A 27 -1.51 0.73 8.58
N ARG A 28 -1.83 1.74 9.38
CA ARG A 28 -1.95 3.11 8.91
C ARG A 28 -0.58 3.80 8.94
N ILE A 29 -0.23 4.40 7.82
CA ILE A 29 0.96 5.23 7.63
C ILE A 29 0.48 6.66 7.44
N GLU A 30 0.80 7.51 8.41
CA GLU A 30 0.42 8.91 8.41
C GLU A 30 1.64 9.77 8.06
N VAL A 31 1.52 10.58 7.01
CA VAL A 31 2.58 11.45 6.51
C VAL A 31 2.07 12.88 6.48
N GLU A 32 2.55 13.68 7.44
CA GLU A 32 2.14 15.06 7.66
C GLU A 32 3.23 16.05 7.26
N GLY A 33 2.81 17.29 6.95
CA GLY A 33 3.67 18.41 6.60
C GLY A 33 3.67 18.72 5.11
N GLU A 34 4.72 19.43 4.68
CA GLU A 34 4.95 19.79 3.27
C GLU A 34 6.27 19.17 2.79
N PRO A 35 6.28 18.46 1.64
CA PRO A 35 7.50 17.95 1.07
C PRO A 35 8.47 19.08 0.74
N GLY A 36 9.76 18.89 1.04
CA GLY A 36 10.80 19.84 0.68
C GLY A 36 10.92 20.00 -0.86
N PRO A 37 11.61 21.05 -1.35
CA PRO A 37 11.79 21.26 -2.78
C PRO A 37 12.40 20.03 -3.47
N GLY A 38 11.73 19.55 -4.52
CA GLY A 38 12.17 18.40 -5.31
C GLY A 38 11.86 17.03 -4.70
N VAL A 39 11.22 16.96 -3.52
CA VAL A 39 10.74 15.69 -2.95
C VAL A 39 9.48 15.24 -3.69
N THR A 40 9.47 14.00 -4.13
CA THR A 40 8.36 13.39 -4.87
C THR A 40 7.66 12.30 -4.06
N ALA A 41 6.50 11.84 -4.54
CA ALA A 41 5.82 10.68 -3.98
C ALA A 41 6.72 9.42 -3.90
N LYS A 42 7.63 9.27 -4.86
CA LYS A 42 8.61 8.17 -4.87
C LYS A 42 9.56 8.24 -3.68
N ASP A 43 9.99 9.43 -3.28
CA ASP A 43 10.89 9.60 -2.14
C ASP A 43 10.17 9.28 -0.83
N VAL A 44 8.89 9.67 -0.73
CA VAL A 44 8.03 9.34 0.41
C VAL A 44 7.90 7.82 0.58
N ILE A 45 7.52 7.08 -0.47
CA ILE A 45 7.37 5.62 -0.36
C ILE A 45 8.70 4.91 -0.11
N LEU A 46 9.81 5.36 -0.70
CA LEU A 46 11.13 4.80 -0.44
C LEU A 46 11.58 5.04 1.00
N HIS A 47 11.26 6.20 1.58
CA HIS A 47 11.49 6.48 2.99
C HIS A 47 10.69 5.52 3.90
N ILE A 48 9.41 5.29 3.59
CA ILE A 48 8.55 4.34 4.33
C ILE A 48 9.11 2.92 4.25
N ILE A 49 9.48 2.44 3.06
CA ILE A 49 10.06 1.11 2.85
C ILE A 49 11.38 0.97 3.63
N ARG A 50 12.25 1.99 3.60
CA ARG A 50 13.50 1.99 4.37
C ARG A 50 13.25 1.87 5.87
N THR A 51 12.24 2.58 6.39
CA THR A 51 11.91 2.58 7.82
C THR A 51 11.33 1.26 8.28
N LEU A 52 10.50 0.61 7.47
CA LEU A 52 9.82 -0.64 7.82
C LEU A 52 10.64 -1.90 7.45
N GLY A 53 11.56 -1.77 6.51
CA GLY A 53 12.36 -2.87 5.97
C GLY A 53 11.58 -3.78 5.01
N VAL A 54 12.31 -4.71 4.39
CA VAL A 54 11.77 -5.60 3.33
C VAL A 54 10.62 -6.50 3.79
N ASN A 55 10.62 -6.88 5.07
CA ASN A 55 9.57 -7.71 5.66
C ASN A 55 8.44 -6.88 6.28
N GLY A 56 8.51 -5.55 6.21
CA GLY A 56 7.52 -4.67 6.83
C GLY A 56 6.11 -4.94 6.31
N GLY A 57 5.98 -5.39 5.05
CA GLY A 57 4.71 -5.67 4.37
C GLY A 57 4.00 -6.97 4.77
N VAL A 58 4.69 -7.91 5.42
CA VAL A 58 4.18 -9.28 5.57
C VAL A 58 2.96 -9.31 6.50
N GLY A 59 1.81 -9.73 5.94
CA GLY A 59 0.56 -9.88 6.68
C GLY A 59 -0.20 -8.57 6.97
N TYR A 60 0.19 -7.47 6.32
CA TYR A 60 -0.46 -6.17 6.51
C TYR A 60 -1.12 -5.63 5.25
N ALA A 61 -2.29 -5.03 5.41
CA ALA A 61 -2.85 -4.07 4.47
C ALA A 61 -2.41 -2.66 4.90
N TYR A 62 -1.90 -1.88 3.95
CA TYR A 62 -1.42 -0.52 4.22
C TYR A 62 -2.50 0.50 3.89
N GLU A 63 -2.71 1.41 4.83
CA GLU A 63 -3.57 2.58 4.66
C GLU A 63 -2.69 3.81 4.74
N TYR A 64 -2.67 4.64 3.69
CA TYR A 64 -1.89 5.87 3.66
C TYR A 64 -2.80 7.06 3.95
N ALA A 65 -2.36 7.93 4.84
CA ALA A 65 -3.11 9.10 5.29
C ALA A 65 -2.16 10.30 5.55
N GLY A 66 -2.75 11.47 5.73
CA GLY A 66 -2.06 12.69 6.14
C GLY A 66 -1.87 13.70 5.02
N SER A 67 -1.55 14.94 5.38
CA SER A 67 -1.57 16.09 4.47
C SER A 67 -0.76 15.89 3.20
N VAL A 68 0.38 15.19 3.29
CA VAL A 68 1.26 14.92 2.16
C VAL A 68 0.58 13.98 1.17
N ILE A 69 0.00 12.88 1.65
CA ILE A 69 -0.72 11.91 0.80
C ILE A 69 -1.98 12.55 0.20
N ASP A 70 -2.68 13.36 0.99
CA ASP A 70 -3.89 14.07 0.56
C ASP A 70 -3.60 15.11 -0.53
N SER A 71 -2.39 15.67 -0.56
CA SER A 71 -1.95 16.61 -1.60
C SER A 71 -1.51 15.96 -2.92
N MET A 72 -1.26 14.64 -2.94
CA MET A 72 -0.82 13.92 -4.13
C MET A 72 -1.93 13.79 -5.19
N THR A 73 -1.53 13.83 -6.45
CA THR A 73 -2.39 13.48 -7.59
C THR A 73 -2.71 11.98 -7.60
N MET A 74 -3.68 11.57 -8.43
CA MET A 74 -4.03 10.15 -8.58
C MET A 74 -2.90 9.30 -9.16
N GLU A 75 -1.98 9.87 -9.95
CA GLU A 75 -0.83 9.13 -10.50
C GLU A 75 0.27 8.94 -9.45
N GLU A 76 0.33 9.84 -8.46
CA GLU A 76 1.29 9.78 -7.36
C GLU A 76 0.87 8.83 -6.23
N ARG A 77 -0.39 8.34 -6.22
CA ARG A 77 -0.97 7.42 -5.23
C ARG A 77 -1.06 5.98 -5.74
#